data_AF-A0A257X6X9-F1
#
_entry.id   AF-A0A257X6X9-F1
#
_cell.length_a   1.000
_cell.length_b   1.000
_cell.length_c   1.000
_cell.angle_alpha   90.00
_cell.angle_beta   90.00
_cell.angle_gamma   90.00
#
_symmetry.space_group_name_H-M   'P 1'
#
loop_
_entity.id
_entity.type
_entity.pdbx_description
1 polymer ?
#
loop_
_entity_poly.entity_id
_entity_poly.type
_entity_poly.pdbx_seq_one_letter_code
_entity_poly.pdbx_strand_id
1 'polypeptide(L)'
;DYDVDGATSAAQLVRWFRHMGVELPIYIPDRLTEGYGPSPAAFKTIRDTGAELVVTLDCGAAAYDAIASAATIGLEVVVIDHHLMREDPPAAAAVVNPNRPGCRSGQGVLAAAGVTFVLLTALNREARKRGLFTDDRPQPDPRQWLDLVAMGEVCDVTQLVGFNRALTMLGLRTMSQWGNPGLKALFEVGKGSGPASVFHAGFILGPRINAGGRIGRSDLGARLLSTDDPEEARMLAEELDALNTERKAVEAGVVEEAAAVLERGSNFNPDAPVIVVAGEGWHPGVIGIVAGRLRERYRKPVVVVGIDRAANVGKGSGRSQPGVNLGAAIQAAFEQGLLMSGGGHAMAAGLSIRPDSIPELRAFLEERLAGEMEAVGPEAVEIDALVQPRGVDRALYEDFQRLAPFGPGNPEPMFALTGVRADRVMALKGGHVKLDLVGPTGERLKAISWRSAETDLGRRLLSGGGALHVAGKLKPDDYNGRNGVQLEIEDAADPRAC
;
A
#
# COMPACT_ATOMS: atom_id res chain seq x y z
N ASP A 1 -2.71 13.88 3.85
CA ASP A 1 -1.67 12.98 4.38
C ASP A 1 -0.36 13.16 3.59
N TYR A 2 0.76 12.59 4.05
CA TYR A 2 2.06 12.60 3.35
C TYR A 2 2.22 11.48 2.31
N ASP A 3 1.36 10.46 2.37
CA ASP A 3 1.48 9.32 1.47
C ASP A 3 0.92 9.63 0.07
N VAL A 4 0.85 8.61 -0.79
CA VAL A 4 0.37 8.80 -2.17
C VAL A 4 -1.08 9.27 -2.22
N ASP A 5 -1.97 8.76 -1.36
CA ASP A 5 -3.38 9.12 -1.42
C ASP A 5 -3.61 10.56 -0.96
N GLY A 6 -2.97 10.95 0.14
CA GLY A 6 -2.90 12.34 0.58
C GLY A 6 -2.30 13.29 -0.46
N ALA A 7 -1.16 12.92 -1.05
CA ALA A 7 -0.47 13.75 -2.03
C ALA A 7 -1.26 13.92 -3.34
N THR A 8 -1.89 12.86 -3.83
CA THR A 8 -2.73 12.89 -5.04
C THR A 8 -4.03 13.65 -4.80
N SER A 9 -4.63 13.52 -3.61
CA SER A 9 -5.77 14.33 -3.18
C SER A 9 -5.42 15.83 -3.14
N ALA A 10 -4.28 16.19 -2.54
CA ALA A 10 -3.79 17.57 -2.50
C ALA A 10 -3.56 18.14 -3.90
N ALA A 11 -2.88 17.38 -4.76
CA ALA A 11 -2.60 17.80 -6.13
C ALA A 11 -3.87 18.05 -6.95
N GLN A 12 -4.91 17.23 -6.78
CA GLN A 12 -6.20 17.42 -7.44
C GLN A 12 -6.85 18.76 -7.05
N LEU A 13 -6.91 19.10 -5.75
CA LEU A 13 -7.46 20.38 -5.31
C LEU A 13 -6.60 21.55 -5.74
N VAL A 14 -5.29 21.48 -5.55
CA VAL A 14 -4.36 22.56 -5.91
C VAL A 14 -4.48 22.88 -7.40
N ARG A 15 -4.50 21.87 -8.27
CA ARG A 15 -4.66 22.06 -9.73
C ARG A 15 -6.02 22.68 -10.08
N TRP A 16 -7.10 22.27 -9.42
CA TRP A 16 -8.42 22.87 -9.64
C TRP A 16 -8.48 24.33 -9.20
N PHE A 17 -7.93 24.66 -8.02
CA PHE A 17 -7.91 26.03 -7.53
C PHE A 17 -6.98 26.92 -8.38
N ARG A 18 -5.85 26.40 -8.84
CA ARG A 18 -4.96 27.11 -9.77
C ARG A 18 -5.67 27.44 -11.07
N HIS A 19 -6.45 26.51 -11.61
CA HIS A 19 -7.33 26.76 -12.75
C HIS A 19 -8.36 27.86 -12.45
N MET A 20 -8.81 27.96 -11.20
CA MET A 20 -9.68 29.06 -10.74
C MET A 20 -8.93 30.38 -10.49
N GLY A 21 -7.60 30.41 -10.61
CA GLY A 21 -6.74 31.57 -10.39
C GLY A 21 -6.27 31.74 -8.94
N VAL A 22 -6.31 30.67 -8.14
CA VAL A 22 -5.92 30.67 -6.72
C VAL A 22 -4.86 29.59 -6.48
N GLU A 23 -3.69 29.98 -5.96
CA GLU A 23 -2.69 29.00 -5.53
C GLU A 23 -2.93 28.61 -4.07
N LEU A 24 -3.09 27.31 -3.81
CA LEU A 24 -3.31 26.80 -2.46
C LEU A 24 -1.99 26.33 -1.82
N PRO A 25 -1.62 26.84 -0.63
CA PRO A 25 -0.50 26.29 0.12
C PRO A 25 -0.84 24.88 0.62
N ILE A 26 0.15 23.99 0.60
CA ILE A 26 0.04 22.63 1.13
C ILE A 26 0.78 22.56 2.46
N TYR A 27 0.14 22.02 3.49
CA TYR A 27 0.77 21.68 4.77
C TYR A 27 0.77 20.18 4.96
N ILE A 28 1.94 19.58 5.15
CA ILE A 28 2.10 18.17 5.47
C ILE A 28 2.84 18.06 6.81
N PRO A 29 2.20 17.56 7.88
CA PRO A 29 2.86 17.41 9.17
C PRO A 29 4.10 16.52 9.08
N ASP A 30 5.12 16.87 9.85
CA ASP A 30 6.30 16.01 9.97
C ASP A 30 5.98 14.79 10.85
N ARG A 31 6.07 13.60 10.28
CA ARG A 31 5.71 12.35 10.95
C ARG A 31 6.54 12.07 12.21
N LEU A 32 7.80 12.49 12.23
CA LEU A 32 8.72 12.22 13.32
C LEU A 32 8.48 13.16 14.50
N THR A 33 8.19 14.43 14.21
CA THR A 33 8.07 15.47 15.24
C THR A 33 6.62 15.80 15.63
N GLU A 34 5.69 15.82 14.67
CA GLU A 34 4.28 16.16 14.88
C GLU A 34 3.37 14.93 14.93
N GLY A 35 3.81 13.80 14.35
CA GLY A 35 3.03 12.58 14.27
C GLY A 35 2.15 12.51 13.02
N TYR A 36 1.10 11.68 13.07
CA TYR A 36 0.20 11.44 11.93
C TYR A 36 -1.04 12.31 11.99
N GLY A 37 -1.38 12.96 10.88
CA GLY A 37 -2.66 13.64 10.68
C GLY A 37 -2.79 15.01 11.37
N PRO A 38 -4.02 15.56 11.45
CA PRO A 38 -4.26 16.88 12.03
C PRO A 38 -3.97 16.92 13.53
N SER A 39 -3.38 18.02 13.98
CA SER A 39 -3.12 18.28 15.40
C SER A 39 -3.45 19.73 15.77
N PRO A 40 -3.77 20.03 17.05
CA PRO A 40 -3.96 21.40 17.50
C PRO A 40 -2.77 22.31 17.19
N ALA A 41 -1.54 21.79 17.30
CA ALA A 41 -0.33 22.53 16.98
C ALA A 41 -0.25 22.88 15.49
N ALA A 42 -0.52 21.92 14.60
CA ALA A 42 -0.52 22.14 13.16
C ALA A 42 -1.59 23.18 12.76
N PHE A 43 -2.81 23.07 13.30
CA PHE A 43 -3.88 24.04 13.03
C PHE A 43 -3.55 25.44 13.54
N LYS A 44 -2.91 25.56 14.71
CA LYS A 44 -2.42 26.84 15.18
C LYS A 44 -1.39 27.44 14.22
N THR A 45 -0.41 26.65 13.77
CA THR A 45 0.59 27.09 12.78
C THR A 45 -0.07 27.57 11.50
N ILE A 46 -1.04 26.82 10.95
CA ILE A 46 -1.75 27.21 9.73
C ILE A 46 -2.61 28.46 9.94
N ARG A 47 -3.25 28.60 11.12
CA ARG A 47 -4.02 29.81 11.46
C ARG A 47 -3.11 31.03 11.55
N ASP A 48 -1.92 30.88 12.13
CA ASP A 48 -0.92 31.94 12.28
C ASP A 48 -0.38 32.42 10.91
N THR A 49 -0.50 31.63 9.83
CA THR A 49 -0.20 32.10 8.46
C THR A 49 -1.35 32.90 7.82
N GLY A 50 -2.45 33.12 8.55
CA GLY A 50 -3.61 33.89 8.09
C GLY A 50 -4.70 33.04 7.43
N ALA A 51 -4.63 31.70 7.48
CA ALA A 51 -5.70 30.86 6.95
C ALA A 51 -6.98 31.02 7.77
N GLU A 52 -8.12 31.06 7.08
CA GLU A 52 -9.46 31.07 7.69
C GLU A 52 -10.18 29.73 7.52
N LEU A 53 -9.75 28.93 6.55
CA LEU A 53 -10.28 27.61 6.21
C LEU A 53 -9.13 26.63 5.96
N VAL A 54 -9.23 25.44 6.52
CA VAL A 54 -8.38 24.28 6.20
C VAL A 54 -9.22 23.17 5.58
N VAL A 55 -8.71 22.57 4.50
CA VAL A 55 -9.26 21.34 3.94
C VAL A 55 -8.29 20.20 4.26
N THR A 56 -8.72 19.27 5.10
CA THR A 56 -7.94 18.05 5.38
C THR A 56 -8.24 17.02 4.29
N LEU A 57 -7.18 16.37 3.81
CA LEU A 57 -7.22 15.42 2.71
C LEU A 57 -6.57 14.14 3.17
N ASP A 58 -7.31 13.03 3.04
CA ASP A 58 -6.87 11.71 3.51
C ASP A 58 -6.53 11.68 5.01
N CYS A 59 -7.17 12.57 5.77
CA CYS A 59 -7.05 12.62 7.21
C CYS A 59 -8.17 13.47 7.81
N GLY A 60 -8.37 13.32 9.11
CA GLY A 60 -9.31 14.14 9.89
C GLY A 60 -10.58 13.42 10.33
N ALA A 61 -10.95 12.29 9.73
CA ALA A 61 -12.18 11.56 10.10
C ALA A 61 -12.20 11.10 11.57
N ALA A 62 -11.03 10.84 12.15
CA ALA A 62 -10.87 10.46 13.56
C ALA A 62 -10.21 11.57 14.42
N ALA A 63 -9.96 12.76 13.88
CA ALA A 63 -9.20 13.82 14.55
C ALA A 63 -10.10 14.76 15.37
N TYR A 64 -10.95 14.19 16.23
CA TYR A 64 -11.97 14.93 17.00
C TYR A 64 -11.40 16.10 17.80
N ASP A 65 -10.38 15.85 18.62
CA ASP A 65 -9.78 16.87 19.48
C ASP A 65 -9.09 17.97 18.66
N ALA A 66 -8.39 17.58 17.59
CA ALA A 66 -7.74 18.54 16.70
C ALA A 66 -8.79 19.44 16.04
N ILE A 67 -9.86 18.87 15.48
CA ILE A 67 -10.92 19.63 14.80
C ILE A 67 -11.67 20.52 15.81
N ALA A 68 -11.96 20.02 17.01
CA ALA A 68 -12.56 20.82 18.07
C ALA A 68 -11.67 22.02 18.45
N SER A 69 -10.35 21.84 18.47
CA SER A 69 -9.40 22.93 18.74
C SER A 69 -9.37 23.99 17.64
N ALA A 70 -9.64 23.63 16.38
CA ALA A 70 -9.70 24.60 15.28
C ALA A 70 -10.79 25.66 15.50
N ALA A 71 -11.95 25.24 16.02
CA ALA A 71 -13.05 26.15 16.33
C ALA A 71 -12.66 27.20 17.40
N THR A 72 -11.82 26.83 18.39
CA THR A 72 -11.41 27.76 19.46
C THR A 72 -10.45 28.85 18.98
N ILE A 73 -9.76 28.63 17.85
CA ILE A 73 -8.86 29.58 17.21
C ILE A 73 -9.49 30.27 15.98
N GLY A 74 -10.78 30.06 15.76
CA GLY A 74 -11.53 30.64 14.64
C GLY A 74 -11.06 30.13 13.26
N LEU A 75 -10.66 28.86 13.18
CA LEU A 75 -10.28 28.19 11.95
C LEU A 75 -11.39 27.23 11.51
N GLU A 76 -11.98 27.44 10.34
CA GLU A 76 -12.93 26.49 9.76
C GLU A 76 -12.20 25.27 9.20
N VAL A 77 -12.80 24.08 9.34
CA VAL A 77 -12.22 22.83 8.84
C VAL A 77 -13.22 22.11 7.96
N VAL A 78 -12.79 21.67 6.78
CA VAL A 78 -13.50 20.73 5.91
C VAL A 78 -12.69 19.44 5.84
N VAL A 79 -13.33 18.31 6.07
CA VAL A 79 -12.68 17.00 6.07
C VAL A 79 -13.07 16.22 4.81
N ILE A 80 -12.08 15.87 3.99
CA ILE A 80 -12.22 14.95 2.85
C ILE A 80 -11.37 13.72 3.15
N ASP A 81 -12.04 12.62 3.49
CA ASP A 81 -11.38 11.43 4.03
C ASP A 81 -12.14 10.17 3.58
N HIS A 82 -11.54 9.02 3.77
CA HIS A 82 -12.10 7.72 3.47
C HIS A 82 -11.91 6.70 4.61
N HIS A 83 -11.16 7.04 5.66
CA HIS A 83 -10.95 6.16 6.80
C HIS A 83 -12.27 5.71 7.47
N LEU A 84 -12.26 4.52 8.06
CA LEU A 84 -13.42 3.98 8.77
C LEU A 84 -13.81 4.88 9.94
N MET A 85 -15.10 5.18 10.06
CA MET A 85 -15.66 5.98 11.16
C MET A 85 -16.62 5.12 11.98
N ARG A 86 -16.38 5.07 13.30
CA ARG A 86 -17.24 4.33 14.25
C ARG A 86 -18.25 5.23 14.95
N GLU A 87 -17.93 6.51 15.06
CA GLU A 87 -18.70 7.52 15.77
C GLU A 87 -19.22 8.58 14.79
N ASP A 88 -20.07 9.46 15.30
CA ASP A 88 -20.57 10.60 14.53
C ASP A 88 -19.41 11.47 14.03
N PRO A 89 -19.54 12.12 12.86
CA PRO A 89 -18.46 12.94 12.33
C PRO A 89 -17.99 14.04 13.29
N PRO A 90 -16.69 14.39 13.29
CA PRO A 90 -16.17 15.49 14.10
C PRO A 90 -16.86 16.81 13.75
N ALA A 91 -16.87 17.74 14.70
CA ALA A 91 -17.48 19.06 14.58
C ALA A 91 -16.71 20.00 13.63
N ALA A 92 -16.67 19.63 12.35
CA ALA A 92 -16.11 20.36 11.23
C ALA A 92 -17.21 21.12 10.47
N ALA A 93 -16.83 22.10 9.65
CA ALA A 93 -17.76 22.81 8.75
C ALA A 93 -18.41 21.84 7.74
N ALA A 94 -17.65 20.84 7.28
CA ALA A 94 -18.18 19.72 6.53
C ALA A 94 -17.29 18.48 6.68
N VAL A 95 -17.90 17.29 6.56
CA VAL A 95 -17.19 16.00 6.47
C VAL A 95 -17.72 15.21 5.28
N VAL A 96 -16.84 14.97 4.31
CA VAL A 96 -17.08 14.12 3.14
C VAL A 96 -16.26 12.85 3.32
N ASN A 97 -16.92 11.80 3.80
CA ASN A 97 -16.33 10.48 3.95
C ASN A 97 -17.37 9.40 3.62
N PRO A 98 -17.09 8.48 2.67
CA PRO A 98 -18.03 7.43 2.30
C PRO A 98 -18.25 6.37 3.38
N ASN A 99 -17.36 6.27 4.36
CA ASN A 99 -17.41 5.36 5.51
C ASN A 99 -17.98 6.00 6.78
N ARG A 100 -18.51 7.23 6.72
CA ARG A 100 -19.20 7.86 7.86
C ARG A 100 -20.55 7.20 8.17
N PRO A 101 -20.97 7.16 9.45
CA PRO A 101 -22.29 6.64 9.81
C PRO A 101 -23.42 7.30 9.00
N GLY A 102 -24.37 6.48 8.54
CA GLY A 102 -25.52 6.93 7.76
C GLY A 102 -25.25 7.24 6.28
N CYS A 103 -24.01 7.13 5.80
CA CYS A 103 -23.71 7.26 4.37
C CYS A 103 -24.37 6.13 3.56
N ARG A 104 -25.02 6.48 2.44
CA ARG A 104 -25.71 5.53 1.55
C ARG A 104 -25.11 5.45 0.14
N SER A 105 -23.91 5.99 -0.05
CA SER A 105 -23.28 6.07 -1.38
C SER A 105 -22.87 4.71 -1.93
N GLY A 106 -22.62 3.73 -1.06
CA GLY A 106 -22.01 2.45 -1.43
C GLY A 106 -20.55 2.58 -1.89
N GLN A 107 -19.90 3.72 -1.63
CA GLN A 107 -18.55 4.04 -2.12
C GLN A 107 -17.48 3.94 -1.02
N GLY A 108 -17.69 3.10 0.00
CA GLY A 108 -16.76 2.94 1.14
C GLY A 108 -15.39 2.36 0.78
N VAL A 109 -15.19 1.97 -0.48
CA VAL A 109 -13.94 1.43 -1.01
C VAL A 109 -13.11 2.46 -1.76
N LEU A 110 -13.57 3.71 -1.91
CA LEU A 110 -12.76 4.76 -2.53
C LEU A 110 -11.63 5.18 -1.59
N ALA A 111 -10.47 5.47 -2.17
CA ALA A 111 -9.42 6.25 -1.53
C ALA A 111 -9.86 7.73 -1.43
N ALA A 112 -9.19 8.52 -0.60
CA ALA A 112 -9.46 9.96 -0.51
C ALA A 112 -9.24 10.67 -1.86
N ALA A 113 -8.35 10.18 -2.72
CA ALA A 113 -8.18 10.69 -4.08
C ALA A 113 -9.44 10.51 -4.93
N GLY A 114 -10.12 9.37 -4.81
CA GLY A 114 -11.40 9.11 -5.46
C GLY A 114 -12.53 9.98 -4.89
N VAL A 115 -12.57 10.16 -3.56
CA VAL A 115 -13.51 11.07 -2.89
C VAL A 115 -13.29 12.51 -3.36
N THR A 116 -12.04 12.95 -3.47
CA THR A 116 -11.63 14.26 -3.96
C THR A 116 -12.06 14.48 -5.41
N PHE A 117 -11.89 13.49 -6.28
CA PHE A 117 -12.37 13.56 -7.67
C PHE A 117 -13.89 13.80 -7.76
N VAL A 118 -14.66 13.09 -6.94
CA VAL A 118 -16.12 13.27 -6.87
C VAL A 118 -16.46 14.67 -6.33
N LEU A 119 -15.73 15.15 -5.33
CA LEU A 119 -15.85 16.52 -4.81
C LEU A 119 -15.60 17.56 -5.90
N LEU A 120 -14.53 17.42 -6.70
CA LEU A 120 -14.22 18.34 -7.80
C LEU A 120 -15.36 18.42 -8.83
N THR A 121 -16.01 17.29 -9.11
CA THR A 121 -17.20 17.25 -9.97
C THR A 121 -18.37 18.03 -9.33
N ALA A 122 -18.56 17.91 -8.02
CA ALA A 122 -19.56 18.67 -7.28
C ALA A 122 -19.24 20.17 -7.23
N LEU A 123 -17.96 20.54 -7.06
CA LEU A 123 -17.48 21.92 -7.11
C LEU A 123 -17.70 22.54 -8.49
N ASN A 124 -17.39 21.82 -9.57
CA ASN A 124 -17.72 22.26 -10.92
C ASN A 124 -19.22 22.54 -11.09
N ARG A 125 -20.08 21.65 -10.59
CA ARG A 125 -21.53 21.85 -10.63
C ARG A 125 -21.97 23.09 -9.86
N GLU A 126 -21.40 23.33 -8.68
CA GLU A 126 -21.72 24.48 -7.84
C GLU A 126 -21.18 25.80 -8.43
N ALA A 127 -19.93 25.80 -8.89
CA ALA A 127 -19.30 26.94 -9.57
C ALA A 127 -20.11 27.37 -10.80
N ARG A 128 -20.64 26.41 -11.57
CA ARG A 128 -21.55 26.69 -12.69
C ARG A 128 -22.84 27.37 -12.24
N LYS A 129 -23.49 26.88 -11.18
CA LYS A 129 -24.70 27.50 -10.63
C LYS A 129 -24.46 28.94 -10.17
N ARG A 130 -23.25 29.22 -9.66
CA ARG A 130 -22.84 30.55 -9.21
C ARG A 130 -22.26 31.43 -10.32
N GLY A 131 -22.19 30.95 -11.56
CA GLY A 131 -21.63 31.71 -12.68
C GLY A 131 -20.13 32.03 -12.55
N LEU A 132 -19.36 31.17 -11.87
CA LEU A 132 -17.91 31.40 -11.67
C LEU A 132 -17.05 31.10 -12.90
N PHE A 133 -17.60 30.39 -13.89
CA PHE A 133 -16.95 30.12 -15.16
C PHE A 133 -17.27 31.23 -16.16
N THR A 134 -16.24 31.64 -16.90
CA THR A 134 -16.30 32.67 -17.94
C THR A 134 -15.69 32.13 -19.23
N ASP A 135 -15.79 32.88 -20.34
CA ASP A 135 -15.13 32.49 -21.59
C ASP A 135 -13.61 32.41 -21.43
N ASP A 136 -13.02 33.32 -20.65
CA ASP A 136 -11.58 33.36 -20.34
C ASP A 136 -11.16 32.33 -19.27
N ARG A 137 -12.12 31.80 -18.51
CA ARG A 137 -11.91 30.78 -17.47
C ARG A 137 -13.00 29.72 -17.57
N PRO A 138 -12.91 28.84 -18.59
CA PRO A 138 -13.88 27.79 -18.80
C PRO A 138 -13.85 26.79 -17.65
N GLN A 139 -14.89 25.96 -17.53
CA GLN A 139 -14.90 24.88 -16.56
C GLN A 139 -13.73 23.91 -16.80
N PRO A 140 -12.92 23.55 -15.78
CA PRO A 140 -11.90 22.52 -15.94
C PRO A 140 -12.53 21.14 -16.13
N ASP A 141 -11.93 20.30 -16.96
CA ASP A 141 -12.31 18.90 -17.09
C ASP A 141 -11.60 18.06 -16.01
N PRO A 142 -12.31 17.52 -14.99
CA PRO A 142 -11.67 16.73 -13.95
C PRO A 142 -11.04 15.44 -14.47
N ARG A 143 -11.47 14.93 -15.64
CA ARG A 143 -10.98 13.67 -16.21
C ARG A 143 -9.48 13.70 -16.52
N GLN A 144 -8.90 14.89 -16.70
CA GLN A 144 -7.46 15.05 -16.90
C GLN A 144 -6.63 14.66 -15.67
N TRP A 145 -7.24 14.59 -14.48
CA TRP A 145 -6.58 14.20 -13.22
C TRP A 145 -6.91 12.77 -12.78
N LEU A 146 -7.49 11.95 -13.66
CA LEU A 146 -7.79 10.55 -13.34
C LEU A 146 -6.52 9.71 -13.09
N ASP A 147 -5.37 10.13 -13.61
CA ASP A 147 -4.08 9.53 -13.29
C ASP A 147 -3.73 9.65 -11.80
N LEU A 148 -3.99 10.81 -11.19
CA LEU A 148 -3.86 11.03 -9.74
C LEU A 148 -4.83 10.17 -8.95
N VAL A 149 -6.07 10.01 -9.43
CA VAL A 149 -7.05 9.09 -8.81
C VAL A 149 -6.55 7.65 -8.84
N ALA A 150 -6.09 7.16 -9.99
CA ALA A 150 -5.54 5.81 -10.09
C ALA A 150 -4.31 5.60 -9.20
N MET A 151 -3.47 6.62 -9.00
CA MET A 151 -2.36 6.55 -8.05
C MET A 151 -2.85 6.35 -6.61
N GLY A 152 -3.80 7.16 -6.14
CA GLY A 152 -4.37 7.04 -4.80
C GLY A 152 -5.00 5.66 -4.58
N GLU A 153 -5.92 5.25 -5.46
CA GLU A 153 -6.62 3.97 -5.35
C GLU A 153 -5.68 2.75 -5.35
N VAL A 154 -4.66 2.74 -6.22
CA VAL A 154 -3.71 1.62 -6.28
C VAL A 154 -2.76 1.62 -5.09
N CYS A 155 -2.24 2.78 -4.69
CA CYS A 155 -1.23 2.87 -3.64
C CYS A 155 -1.80 2.76 -2.23
N ASP A 156 -3.07 3.10 -2.05
CA ASP A 156 -3.82 2.85 -0.81
C ASP A 156 -4.43 1.43 -0.75
N VAL A 157 -4.22 0.63 -1.81
CA VAL A 157 -4.58 -0.80 -1.83
C VAL A 157 -6.09 -0.99 -1.64
N THR A 158 -6.89 -0.10 -2.25
CA THR A 158 -8.34 -0.15 -2.16
C THR A 158 -8.93 -1.29 -2.99
N GLN A 159 -10.17 -1.69 -2.68
CA GLN A 159 -10.84 -2.72 -3.45
C GLN A 159 -11.24 -2.21 -4.83
N LEU A 160 -10.69 -2.82 -5.87
CA LEU A 160 -10.94 -2.53 -7.29
C LEU A 160 -12.25 -3.17 -7.77
N VAL A 161 -13.36 -2.71 -7.19
CA VAL A 161 -14.73 -3.11 -7.54
C VAL A 161 -15.58 -1.93 -7.97
N GLY A 162 -16.66 -2.20 -8.71
CA GLY A 162 -17.68 -1.21 -9.06
C GLY A 162 -17.13 0.10 -9.62
N PHE A 163 -17.50 1.22 -8.99
CA PHE A 163 -17.11 2.56 -9.42
C PHE A 163 -15.61 2.83 -9.24
N ASN A 164 -15.01 2.37 -8.13
CA ASN A 164 -13.57 2.52 -7.90
C ASN A 164 -12.77 1.89 -9.05
N ARG A 165 -13.08 0.63 -9.40
CA ARG A 165 -12.46 -0.06 -10.52
C ARG A 165 -12.55 0.72 -11.84
N ALA A 166 -13.70 1.33 -12.12
CA ALA A 166 -13.90 2.13 -13.32
C ALA A 166 -13.00 3.37 -13.34
N LEU A 167 -12.87 4.06 -12.20
CA LEU A 167 -11.96 5.19 -12.03
C LEU A 167 -10.51 4.75 -12.21
N THR A 168 -10.07 3.67 -11.55
CA THR A 168 -8.70 3.15 -11.68
C THR A 168 -8.39 2.75 -13.13
N MET A 169 -9.31 2.07 -13.82
CA MET A 169 -9.12 1.66 -15.22
C MET A 169 -8.99 2.87 -16.15
N LEU A 170 -9.82 3.90 -15.99
CA LEU A 170 -9.73 5.12 -16.78
C LEU A 170 -8.46 5.91 -16.42
N GLY A 171 -8.11 5.97 -15.14
CA GLY A 171 -6.92 6.65 -14.65
C GLY A 171 -5.63 6.04 -15.13
N LEU A 172 -5.50 4.71 -15.17
CA LEU A 172 -4.34 4.05 -15.78
C LEU A 172 -4.25 4.32 -17.28
N ARG A 173 -5.39 4.44 -17.98
CA ARG A 173 -5.41 4.84 -19.40
C ARG A 173 -4.96 6.29 -19.59
N THR A 174 -5.43 7.21 -18.75
CA THR A 174 -4.96 8.60 -18.73
C THR A 174 -3.46 8.68 -18.41
N MET A 175 -3.01 7.97 -17.38
CA MET A 175 -1.62 7.93 -16.93
C MET A 175 -0.68 7.37 -18.00
N SER A 176 -1.15 6.45 -18.85
CA SER A 176 -0.34 5.88 -19.95
C SER A 176 0.10 6.91 -21.00
N GLN A 177 -0.49 8.11 -21.00
CA GLN A 177 -0.05 9.23 -21.83
C GLN A 177 1.11 10.02 -21.21
N TRP A 178 1.36 9.83 -19.91
CA TRP A 178 2.39 10.52 -19.13
C TRP A 178 2.31 12.04 -19.26
N GLY A 179 1.07 12.58 -19.26
CA GLY A 179 0.80 14.01 -19.42
C GLY A 179 1.06 14.84 -18.16
N ASN A 180 0.94 14.24 -16.98
CA ASN A 180 1.29 14.88 -15.72
C ASN A 180 2.82 14.96 -15.56
N PRO A 181 3.42 16.16 -15.45
CA PRO A 181 4.88 16.32 -15.39
C PRO A 181 5.53 15.55 -14.25
N GLY A 182 4.90 15.53 -13.06
CA GLY A 182 5.41 14.82 -11.89
C GLY A 182 5.42 13.31 -12.06
N LEU A 183 4.32 12.73 -12.56
CA LEU A 183 4.25 11.29 -12.82
C LEU A 183 5.21 10.86 -13.94
N LYS A 184 5.35 11.69 -14.98
CA LYS A 184 6.30 11.45 -16.06
C LYS A 184 7.75 11.45 -15.56
N ALA A 185 8.12 12.45 -14.77
CA ALA A 185 9.46 12.52 -14.19
C ALA A 185 9.78 11.30 -13.31
N LEU A 186 8.83 10.86 -12.47
CA LEU A 186 8.99 9.64 -11.68
C LEU A 186 9.10 8.37 -12.53
N PHE A 187 8.37 8.30 -13.63
CA PHE A 187 8.45 7.18 -14.56
C PHE A 187 9.84 7.10 -15.22
N GLU A 188 10.39 8.25 -15.63
CA GLU A 188 11.72 8.36 -16.24
C GLU A 188 12.85 8.00 -15.27
N VAL A 189 12.91 8.61 -14.08
CA VAL A 189 13.92 8.26 -13.06
C VAL A 189 13.74 6.82 -12.56
N GLY A 190 12.49 6.35 -12.53
CA GLY A 190 12.13 4.98 -12.21
C GLY A 190 12.51 3.96 -13.27
N LYS A 191 12.98 4.41 -14.45
CA LYS A 191 13.28 3.58 -15.61
C LYS A 191 12.10 2.69 -16.02
N GLY A 192 10.89 3.24 -15.90
CA GLY A 192 9.66 2.58 -16.32
C GLY A 192 9.62 2.43 -17.85
N SER A 193 8.81 1.50 -18.34
CA SER A 193 8.58 1.31 -19.77
C SER A 193 7.17 0.81 -20.06
N GLY A 194 6.67 1.15 -21.25
CA GLY A 194 5.32 0.75 -21.68
C GLY A 194 4.19 1.57 -21.05
N PRO A 195 2.93 1.11 -21.22
CA PRO A 195 1.76 1.78 -20.68
C PRO A 195 1.68 1.62 -19.15
N ALA A 196 1.04 2.58 -18.50
CA ALA A 196 0.84 2.56 -17.06
C ALA A 196 -0.02 1.35 -16.63
N SER A 197 0.32 0.78 -15.49
CA SER A 197 -0.38 -0.36 -14.91
C SER A 197 -0.34 -0.27 -13.38
N VAL A 198 -1.09 -1.14 -12.70
CA VAL A 198 -1.02 -1.27 -11.24
C VAL A 198 0.40 -1.53 -10.74
N PHE A 199 1.22 -2.21 -11.54
CA PHE A 199 2.63 -2.41 -11.23
C PHE A 199 3.42 -1.09 -11.21
N HIS A 200 3.23 -0.25 -12.23
CA HIS A 200 3.88 1.06 -12.29
C HIS A 200 3.48 1.93 -11.10
N ALA A 201 2.17 2.05 -10.82
CA ALA A 201 1.68 2.82 -9.70
C ALA A 201 2.19 2.27 -8.34
N GLY A 202 1.94 0.98 -8.06
CA GLY A 202 2.23 0.39 -6.76
C GLY A 202 3.71 0.10 -6.45
N PHE A 203 4.53 -0.16 -7.47
CA PHE A 203 5.91 -0.64 -7.26
C PHE A 203 7.01 0.27 -7.85
N ILE A 204 6.67 1.18 -8.75
CA ILE A 204 7.64 2.13 -9.33
C ILE A 204 7.39 3.54 -8.77
N LEU A 205 6.20 4.10 -8.97
CA LEU A 205 5.90 5.50 -8.67
C LEU A 205 5.60 5.72 -7.19
N GLY A 206 4.65 4.96 -6.64
CA GLY A 206 4.18 5.08 -5.26
C GLY A 206 5.30 4.97 -4.20
N PRO A 207 6.20 3.98 -4.28
CA PRO A 207 7.31 3.87 -3.32
C PRO A 207 8.25 5.07 -3.31
N ARG A 208 8.37 5.80 -4.42
CA ARG A 208 9.19 7.03 -4.50
C ARG A 208 8.51 8.19 -3.81
N ILE A 209 7.24 8.43 -4.12
CA ILE A 209 6.42 9.45 -3.46
C ILE A 209 6.44 9.24 -1.94
N ASN A 210 6.18 8.02 -1.50
CA ASN A 210 6.17 7.64 -0.08
C ASN A 210 7.56 7.70 0.60
N ALA A 211 8.66 7.79 -0.16
CA ALA A 211 9.99 7.87 0.45
C ALA A 211 10.20 9.22 1.15
N GLY A 212 9.63 10.31 0.59
CA GLY A 212 9.65 11.65 1.17
C GLY A 212 9.19 11.66 2.63
N GLY A 213 7.93 11.27 2.89
CA GLY A 213 7.40 11.23 4.26
C GLY A 213 7.93 10.11 5.17
N ARG A 214 8.82 9.24 4.68
CA ARG A 214 9.42 8.16 5.49
C ARG A 214 10.79 8.51 6.03
N ILE A 215 11.65 9.14 5.22
CA ILE A 215 13.04 9.39 5.59
C ILE A 215 13.54 10.78 5.18
N GLY A 216 12.70 11.62 4.58
CA GLY A 216 13.06 12.94 4.09
C GLY A 216 11.96 13.97 4.36
N ARG A 217 11.79 14.91 3.43
CA ARG A 217 10.75 15.93 3.52
C ARG A 217 9.40 15.39 3.05
N SER A 218 8.39 15.56 3.89
CA SER A 218 7.04 14.99 3.68
C SER A 218 6.25 15.68 2.57
N ASP A 219 6.56 16.94 2.23
CA ASP A 219 5.85 17.74 1.23
C ASP A 219 6.22 17.42 -0.23
N LEU A 220 7.36 16.77 -0.46
CA LEU A 220 7.93 16.54 -1.80
C LEU A 220 6.96 15.86 -2.76
N GLY A 221 6.25 14.83 -2.29
CA GLY A 221 5.30 14.07 -3.10
C GLY A 221 4.14 14.94 -3.57
N ALA A 222 3.52 15.69 -2.66
CA ALA A 222 2.41 16.56 -3.00
C ALA A 222 2.84 17.72 -3.91
N ARG A 223 4.01 18.31 -3.68
CA ARG A 223 4.57 19.35 -4.56
C ARG A 223 4.82 18.85 -5.97
N LEU A 224 5.49 17.70 -6.09
CA LEU A 224 5.77 17.06 -7.38
C LEU A 224 4.48 16.81 -8.18
N LEU A 225 3.45 16.27 -7.53
CA LEU A 225 2.19 15.96 -8.21
C LEU A 225 1.37 17.22 -8.53
N SER A 226 1.61 18.33 -7.83
CA SER A 226 0.90 19.59 -7.99
C SER A 226 1.53 20.53 -9.03
N THR A 227 2.82 20.39 -9.34
CA THR A 227 3.53 21.31 -10.25
C THR A 227 3.20 21.07 -11.73
N ASP A 228 3.18 22.16 -12.48
CA ASP A 228 3.06 22.16 -13.95
C ASP A 228 4.41 22.43 -14.63
N ASP A 229 5.46 22.75 -13.86
CA ASP A 229 6.82 22.98 -14.36
C ASP A 229 7.57 21.65 -14.52
N PRO A 230 7.94 21.24 -15.75
CA PRO A 230 8.69 20.01 -15.97
C PRO A 230 10.07 19.99 -15.31
N GLU A 231 10.72 21.14 -15.14
CA GLU A 231 12.05 21.21 -14.55
C GLU A 231 11.98 21.07 -13.02
N GLU A 232 11.01 21.72 -12.37
CA GLU A 232 10.72 21.47 -10.95
C GLU A 232 10.35 20.00 -10.73
N ALA A 233 9.50 19.43 -11.60
CA ALA A 233 9.11 18.03 -11.51
C ALA A 233 10.30 17.08 -11.61
N ARG A 234 11.24 17.34 -12.53
CA ARG A 234 12.47 16.54 -12.67
C ARG A 234 13.32 16.58 -11.40
N MET A 235 13.58 17.77 -10.85
CA MET A 235 14.37 17.92 -9.62
C MET A 235 13.73 17.20 -8.43
N LEU A 236 12.42 17.37 -8.24
CA LEU A 236 11.69 16.70 -7.15
C LEU A 236 11.67 15.18 -7.33
N ALA A 237 11.53 14.68 -8.56
CA ALA A 237 11.56 13.24 -8.84
C ALA A 237 12.94 12.62 -8.56
N GLU A 238 14.03 13.32 -8.88
CA GLU A 238 15.41 12.89 -8.56
C GLU A 238 15.65 12.83 -7.04
N GLU A 239 15.18 13.84 -6.28
CA GLU A 239 15.24 13.84 -4.82
C GLU A 239 14.46 12.66 -4.23
N LEU A 240 13.23 12.42 -4.71
CA LEU A 240 12.42 11.27 -4.27
C LEU A 240 13.03 9.92 -4.66
N ASP A 241 13.71 9.80 -5.80
CA ASP A 241 14.42 8.57 -6.19
C ASP A 241 15.63 8.29 -5.29
N ALA A 242 16.39 9.33 -4.94
CA ALA A 242 17.49 9.24 -3.99
C ALA A 242 17.00 8.76 -2.61
N LEU A 243 15.95 9.40 -2.08
CA LEU A 243 15.31 8.99 -0.81
C LEU A 243 14.75 7.56 -0.90
N ASN A 244 14.15 7.18 -2.02
CA ASN A 244 13.65 5.82 -2.21
C ASN A 244 14.77 4.77 -2.18
N THR A 245 15.95 5.11 -2.69
CA THR A 245 17.16 4.27 -2.66
C THR A 245 17.71 4.16 -1.25
N GLU A 246 17.89 5.28 -0.55
CA GLU A 246 18.32 5.32 0.85
C GLU A 246 17.38 4.51 1.74
N ARG A 247 16.06 4.72 1.60
CA ARG A 247 15.06 3.98 2.37
C ARG A 247 15.19 2.47 2.17
N LYS A 248 15.43 2.00 0.93
CA LYS A 248 15.64 0.56 0.65
C LYS A 248 16.89 0.02 1.34
N ALA A 249 17.97 0.81 1.41
CA ALA A 249 19.20 0.43 2.07
C ALA A 249 18.99 0.30 3.59
N VAL A 250 18.37 1.30 4.22
CA VAL A 250 18.01 1.27 5.65
C VAL A 250 17.08 0.09 5.95
N GLU A 251 16.03 -0.10 5.15
CA GLU A 251 15.09 -1.21 5.29
C GLU A 251 15.79 -2.57 5.19
N ALA A 252 16.69 -2.77 4.23
CA ALA A 252 17.42 -4.02 4.06
C ALA A 252 18.30 -4.34 5.28
N GLY A 253 19.04 -3.34 5.79
CA GLY A 253 19.86 -3.51 6.98
C GLY A 253 19.04 -3.89 8.22
N VAL A 254 17.89 -3.22 8.44
CA VAL A 254 17.01 -3.52 9.57
C VAL A 254 16.38 -4.91 9.46
N VAL A 255 16.00 -5.35 8.25
CA VAL A 255 15.47 -6.71 8.05
C VAL A 255 16.52 -7.78 8.37
N GLU A 256 17.75 -7.58 7.91
CA GLU A 256 18.86 -8.51 8.16
C GLU A 256 19.18 -8.58 9.66
N GLU A 257 19.27 -7.44 10.32
CA GLU A 257 19.51 -7.37 11.76
C GLU A 257 18.36 -8.01 12.56
N ALA A 258 17.12 -7.67 12.24
CA ALA A 258 15.95 -8.23 12.90
C ALA A 258 15.87 -9.76 12.73
N ALA A 259 16.11 -10.28 11.53
CA ALA A 259 16.16 -11.72 11.29
C ALA A 259 17.29 -12.39 12.10
N ALA A 260 18.46 -11.77 12.16
CA ALA A 260 19.59 -12.29 12.92
C ALA A 260 19.36 -12.23 14.45
N VAL A 261 18.58 -11.27 14.96
CA VAL A 261 18.14 -11.21 16.36
C VAL A 261 17.17 -12.34 16.68
N LEU A 262 16.22 -12.60 15.78
CA LEU A 262 15.29 -13.71 15.91
C LEU A 262 16.05 -15.05 15.87
N GLU A 263 16.86 -15.29 14.85
CA GLU A 263 17.52 -16.59 14.64
C GLU A 263 18.62 -16.91 15.68
N ARG A 264 19.30 -15.90 16.23
CA ARG A 264 20.34 -16.09 17.27
C ARG A 264 19.79 -16.08 18.69
N GLY A 265 18.62 -15.49 18.90
CA GLY A 265 18.05 -15.34 20.24
C GLY A 265 17.51 -16.66 20.78
N SER A 266 17.80 -16.96 22.04
CA SER A 266 17.07 -17.98 22.83
C SER A 266 15.57 -17.68 22.99
N ASN A 267 15.10 -16.54 22.46
CA ASN A 267 13.73 -16.04 22.51
C ASN A 267 12.94 -16.29 21.22
N PHE A 268 13.54 -16.88 20.18
CA PHE A 268 12.76 -17.31 19.02
C PHE A 268 12.14 -18.66 19.32
N ASN A 269 10.89 -18.61 19.77
CA ASN A 269 10.01 -19.75 19.79
C ASN A 269 9.33 -19.86 18.42
N PRO A 270 9.66 -20.89 17.59
CA PRO A 270 9.01 -21.10 16.30
C PRO A 270 7.50 -21.29 16.42
N ASP A 271 7.00 -21.64 17.61
CA ASP A 271 5.59 -21.86 17.90
C ASP A 271 4.89 -20.63 18.51
N ALA A 272 5.61 -19.55 18.81
CA ALA A 272 4.99 -18.32 19.32
C ALA A 272 3.95 -17.78 18.33
N PRO A 273 2.77 -17.32 18.78
CA PRO A 273 1.70 -16.88 17.88
C PRO A 273 1.96 -15.49 17.27
N VAL A 274 2.98 -14.79 17.74
CA VAL A 274 3.36 -13.44 17.29
C VAL A 274 4.86 -13.25 17.46
N ILE A 275 5.47 -12.48 16.55
CA ILE A 275 6.87 -12.08 16.65
C ILE A 275 6.93 -10.63 17.12
N VAL A 276 7.63 -10.40 18.22
CA VAL A 276 8.02 -9.04 18.64
C VAL A 276 9.53 -8.93 18.49
N VAL A 277 10.02 -7.92 17.79
CA VAL A 277 11.46 -7.68 17.62
C VAL A 277 11.76 -6.20 17.80
N ALA A 278 12.86 -5.90 18.49
CA ALA A 278 13.26 -4.54 18.77
C ALA A 278 14.76 -4.36 18.55
N GLY A 279 15.14 -3.17 18.11
CA GLY A 279 16.54 -2.81 17.87
C GLY A 279 16.78 -1.32 18.07
N GLU A 280 18.00 -0.98 18.48
CA GLU A 280 18.43 0.39 18.72
C GLU A 280 18.74 1.10 17.40
N GLY A 281 18.28 2.35 17.26
CA GLY A 281 18.55 3.16 16.07
C GLY A 281 17.75 2.75 14.82
N TRP A 282 16.83 1.79 14.91
CA TRP A 282 15.95 1.46 13.78
C TRP A 282 14.98 2.60 13.48
N HIS A 283 15.03 3.07 12.23
CA HIS A 283 14.31 4.27 11.82
C HIS A 283 12.77 4.08 11.83
N PRO A 284 11.98 4.91 12.54
CA PRO A 284 10.52 4.77 12.61
C PRO A 284 9.79 4.81 11.26
N GLY A 285 10.38 5.46 10.25
CA GLY A 285 9.85 5.49 8.89
C GLY A 285 9.90 4.16 8.13
N VAL A 286 10.73 3.20 8.56
CA VAL A 286 10.91 1.91 7.87
C VAL A 286 10.37 0.70 8.63
N ILE A 287 10.23 0.77 9.97
CA ILE A 287 9.82 -0.38 10.81
C ILE A 287 8.51 -1.03 10.36
N GLY A 288 7.56 -0.26 9.82
CA GLY A 288 6.31 -0.81 9.28
C GLY A 288 6.49 -1.66 8.02
N ILE A 289 7.49 -1.33 7.18
CA ILE A 289 7.81 -2.13 5.99
C ILE A 289 8.57 -3.40 6.40
N VAL A 290 9.50 -3.25 7.36
CA VAL A 290 10.22 -4.38 7.97
C VAL A 290 9.24 -5.38 8.57
N ALA A 291 8.25 -4.91 9.35
CA ALA A 291 7.21 -5.76 9.92
C ALA A 291 6.45 -6.55 8.85
N GLY A 292 6.14 -5.93 7.70
CA GLY A 292 5.52 -6.60 6.56
C GLY A 292 6.38 -7.70 5.97
N ARG A 293 7.68 -7.43 5.72
CA ARG A 293 8.62 -8.42 5.18
C ARG A 293 8.85 -9.59 6.13
N LEU A 294 8.96 -9.32 7.43
CA LEU A 294 9.09 -10.37 8.44
C LEU A 294 7.80 -11.20 8.53
N ARG A 295 6.63 -10.57 8.46
CA ARG A 295 5.34 -11.29 8.40
C ARG A 295 5.27 -12.22 7.18
N GLU A 296 5.70 -11.77 6.01
CA GLU A 296 5.80 -12.64 4.81
C GLU A 296 6.76 -13.81 5.01
N ARG A 297 7.92 -13.54 5.62
CA ARG A 297 8.96 -14.55 5.85
C ARG A 297 8.52 -15.62 6.86
N TYR A 298 7.89 -15.22 7.95
CA TYR A 298 7.58 -16.13 9.07
C TYR A 298 6.10 -16.55 9.13
N ARG A 299 5.23 -15.99 8.29
CA ARG A 299 3.78 -16.27 8.23
C ARG A 299 3.08 -16.18 9.59
N LYS A 300 3.40 -15.10 10.31
CA LYS A 300 2.88 -14.78 11.65
C LYS A 300 2.67 -13.27 11.77
N PRO A 301 1.79 -12.81 12.67
CA PRO A 301 1.78 -11.42 13.10
C PRO A 301 3.17 -10.98 13.60
N VAL A 302 3.61 -9.79 13.20
CA VAL A 302 4.92 -9.23 13.58
C VAL A 302 4.77 -7.81 14.08
N VAL A 303 5.48 -7.48 15.17
CA VAL A 303 5.67 -6.14 15.71
C VAL A 303 7.17 -5.82 15.70
N VAL A 304 7.55 -4.74 15.02
CA VAL A 304 8.92 -4.22 14.98
C VAL A 304 8.99 -2.92 15.75
N VAL A 305 9.92 -2.81 16.70
CA VAL A 305 10.11 -1.63 17.55
C VAL A 305 11.50 -1.02 17.32
N GLY A 306 11.55 0.24 16.90
CA GLY A 306 12.78 1.03 16.89
C GLY A 306 12.95 1.78 18.20
N ILE A 307 14.08 1.57 18.87
CA ILE A 307 14.38 2.14 20.18
C ILE A 307 15.23 3.40 20.03
N ASP A 308 14.73 4.51 20.57
CA ASP A 308 15.52 5.70 20.88
C ASP A 308 15.90 5.68 22.37
N ARG A 309 17.17 5.36 22.65
CA ARG A 309 17.72 5.31 24.01
C ARG A 309 17.81 6.68 24.66
N ALA A 310 18.02 7.75 23.89
CA ALA A 310 18.15 9.10 24.43
C ALA A 310 16.78 9.63 24.91
N ALA A 311 15.72 9.36 24.15
CA ALA A 311 14.35 9.68 24.54
C ALA A 311 13.75 8.67 25.55
N ASN A 312 14.39 7.51 25.73
CA ASN A 312 13.85 6.35 26.46
C ASN A 312 12.47 5.91 25.94
N VAL A 313 12.30 5.91 24.62
CA VAL A 313 11.04 5.57 23.94
C VAL A 313 11.32 4.64 22.76
N GLY A 314 10.53 3.58 22.64
CA GLY A 314 10.43 2.73 21.47
C GLY A 314 9.20 3.08 20.64
N LYS A 315 9.38 3.29 19.34
CA LYS A 315 8.29 3.43 18.36
C LYS A 315 8.11 2.11 17.63
N GLY A 316 6.90 1.56 17.65
CA GLY A 316 6.61 0.26 17.07
C GLY A 316 5.57 0.30 15.94
N SER A 317 5.73 -0.61 14.98
CA SER A 317 4.72 -0.88 13.96
C SER A 317 4.49 -2.37 13.81
N GLY A 318 3.21 -2.76 13.74
CA GLY A 318 2.77 -4.14 13.61
C GLY A 318 2.12 -4.44 12.27
N ARG A 319 2.25 -5.68 11.79
CA ARG A 319 1.53 -6.25 10.65
C ARG A 319 0.98 -7.62 11.04
N SER A 320 -0.30 -7.84 10.77
CA SER A 320 -1.00 -9.10 11.07
C SER A 320 -1.25 -9.94 9.82
N GLN A 321 -1.99 -11.03 9.99
CA GLN A 321 -2.51 -11.92 8.95
C GLN A 321 -4.02 -12.13 9.10
N PRO A 322 -4.71 -12.58 8.03
CA PRO A 322 -6.13 -12.92 8.13
C PRO A 322 -6.41 -13.88 9.30
N GLY A 323 -7.49 -13.62 10.03
CA GLY A 323 -7.85 -14.39 11.22
C GLY A 323 -7.24 -13.89 12.53
N VAL A 324 -6.27 -12.97 12.50
CA VAL A 324 -5.62 -12.43 13.71
C VAL A 324 -5.75 -10.91 13.80
N ASN A 325 -6.37 -10.40 14.87
CA ASN A 325 -6.64 -8.99 15.10
C ASN A 325 -5.57 -8.32 15.96
N LEU A 326 -4.46 -7.95 15.33
CA LEU A 326 -3.34 -7.30 16.03
C LEU A 326 -3.70 -5.92 16.59
N GLY A 327 -4.54 -5.15 15.90
CA GLY A 327 -4.97 -3.83 16.36
C GLY A 327 -5.72 -3.88 17.70
N ALA A 328 -6.64 -4.84 17.86
CA ALA A 328 -7.35 -5.03 19.12
C ALA A 328 -6.41 -5.46 20.26
N ALA A 329 -5.42 -6.31 19.97
CA ALA A 329 -4.43 -6.72 20.97
C ALA A 329 -3.54 -5.54 21.42
N ILE A 330 -3.11 -4.68 20.49
CA ILE A 330 -2.32 -3.48 20.82
C ILE A 330 -3.15 -2.46 21.61
N GLN A 331 -4.42 -2.26 21.24
CA GLN A 331 -5.34 -1.41 21.99
C GLN A 331 -5.50 -1.90 23.45
N ALA A 332 -5.69 -3.22 23.64
CA ALA A 332 -5.80 -3.81 24.97
C ALA A 332 -4.49 -3.64 25.78
N ALA A 333 -3.32 -3.75 25.15
CA ALA A 333 -2.03 -3.50 25.82
C ALA A 333 -1.90 -2.04 26.28
N PHE A 334 -2.42 -1.08 25.49
CA PHE A 334 -2.47 0.33 25.89
C PHE A 334 -3.41 0.55 27.08
N GLU A 335 -4.60 -0.05 27.06
CA GLU A 335 -5.58 0.05 28.17
C GLU A 335 -5.05 -0.55 29.49
N GLN A 336 -4.15 -1.54 29.41
CA GLN A 336 -3.46 -2.11 30.59
C GLN A 336 -2.25 -1.30 31.07
N GLY A 337 -1.91 -0.20 30.38
CA GLY A 337 -0.79 0.66 30.75
C GLY A 337 0.59 0.12 30.35
N LEU A 338 0.66 -0.92 29.52
CA LEU A 338 1.92 -1.45 28.98
C LEU A 338 2.52 -0.52 27.92
N LEU A 339 1.68 0.26 27.25
CA LEU A 339 2.06 1.18 26.17
C LEU A 339 1.87 2.63 26.60
N MET A 340 2.73 3.52 26.10
CA MET A 340 2.55 4.98 26.22
C MET A 340 1.47 5.47 25.27
N SER A 341 1.36 4.85 24.10
CA SER A 341 0.25 4.98 23.16
C SER A 341 0.17 3.73 22.30
N GLY A 342 -1.02 3.36 21.83
CA GLY A 342 -1.19 2.17 21.00
C GLY A 342 -2.56 2.12 20.35
N GLY A 343 -2.63 1.64 19.12
CA GLY A 343 -3.88 1.44 18.40
C GLY A 343 -3.66 0.91 16.99
N GLY A 344 -4.75 0.70 16.26
CA GLY A 344 -4.70 0.26 14.87
C GLY A 344 -5.95 -0.45 14.40
N HIS A 345 -5.78 -1.26 13.36
CA HIS A 345 -6.80 -2.11 12.76
C HIS A 345 -6.35 -3.57 12.79
N ALA A 346 -7.21 -4.50 12.40
CA ALA A 346 -6.92 -5.94 12.49
C ALA A 346 -5.57 -6.31 11.84
N MET A 347 -5.24 -5.72 10.68
CA MET A 347 -4.06 -6.05 9.90
C MET A 347 -2.81 -5.21 10.19
N ALA A 348 -2.93 -4.10 10.93
CA ALA A 348 -1.82 -3.19 11.19
C ALA A 348 -2.00 -2.40 12.48
N ALA A 349 -0.91 -2.15 13.20
CA ALA A 349 -0.94 -1.38 14.43
C ALA A 349 0.28 -0.47 14.58
N GLY A 350 0.14 0.56 15.39
CA GLY A 350 1.21 1.46 15.80
C GLY A 350 1.24 1.58 17.32
N LEU A 351 2.44 1.74 17.90
CA LEU A 351 2.61 1.86 19.35
C LEU A 351 3.81 2.74 19.73
N SER A 352 3.76 3.29 20.94
CA SER A 352 4.91 3.84 21.66
C SER A 352 5.05 3.12 22.99
N ILE A 353 6.26 2.68 23.35
CA ILE A 353 6.52 1.85 24.53
C ILE A 353 7.82 2.28 25.21
N ARG A 354 7.97 2.03 26.51
CA ARG A 354 9.28 2.14 27.17
C ARG A 354 10.14 0.94 26.78
N PRO A 355 11.43 1.11 26.45
CA PRO A 355 12.31 0.00 26.05
C PRO A 355 12.29 -1.19 27.02
N ASP A 356 12.25 -0.90 28.32
CA ASP A 356 12.26 -1.93 29.37
C ASP A 356 10.96 -2.75 29.45
N SER A 357 9.86 -2.26 28.86
CA SER A 357 8.54 -2.92 28.87
C SER A 357 8.30 -3.85 27.66
N ILE A 358 9.29 -3.96 26.76
CA ILE A 358 9.18 -4.79 25.54
C ILE A 358 9.02 -6.29 25.86
N PRO A 359 9.71 -6.88 26.86
CA PRO A 359 9.49 -8.26 27.26
C PRO A 359 8.04 -8.53 27.72
N GLU A 360 7.45 -7.62 28.50
CA GLU A 360 6.08 -7.72 28.99
C GLU A 360 5.07 -7.60 27.84
N LEU A 361 5.31 -6.69 26.89
CA LEU A 361 4.50 -6.59 25.67
C LEU A 361 4.54 -7.91 24.89
N ARG A 362 5.72 -8.52 24.74
CA ARG A 362 5.86 -9.81 24.04
C ARG A 362 5.01 -10.88 24.70
N ALA A 363 5.16 -11.08 26.01
CA ALA A 363 4.41 -12.09 26.75
C ALA A 363 2.89 -11.84 26.66
N PHE A 364 2.47 -10.58 26.79
CA PHE A 364 1.06 -10.20 26.68
C PHE A 364 0.47 -10.53 25.30
N LEU A 365 1.18 -10.19 24.21
CA LEU A 365 0.70 -10.47 22.86
C LEU A 365 0.72 -11.97 22.54
N GLU A 366 1.71 -12.71 23.04
CA GLU A 366 1.77 -14.16 22.89
C GLU A 366 0.55 -14.84 23.53
N GLU A 367 0.19 -14.47 24.76
CA GLU A 367 -1.00 -15.00 25.42
C GLU A 367 -2.29 -14.59 24.68
N ARG A 368 -2.40 -13.31 24.34
CA ARG A 368 -3.65 -12.75 23.78
C ARG A 368 -3.97 -13.29 22.39
N LEU A 369 -2.95 -13.54 21.57
CA LEU A 369 -3.11 -13.96 20.18
C LEU A 369 -3.03 -15.48 20.00
N ALA A 370 -2.70 -16.25 21.03
CA ALA A 370 -2.57 -17.71 20.95
C ALA A 370 -3.82 -18.38 20.35
N GLY A 371 -5.01 -18.06 20.90
CA GLY A 371 -6.25 -18.67 20.44
C GLY A 371 -6.65 -18.25 19.02
N GLU A 372 -6.42 -16.99 18.64
CA GLU A 372 -6.69 -16.53 17.27
C GLU A 372 -5.74 -17.21 16.28
N MET A 373 -4.46 -17.32 16.62
CA MET A 373 -3.46 -17.97 15.78
C MET A 373 -3.68 -19.47 15.65
N GLU A 374 -4.08 -20.16 16.73
CA GLU A 374 -4.43 -21.59 16.69
C GLU A 374 -5.66 -21.83 15.81
N ALA A 375 -6.62 -20.89 15.79
CA ALA A 375 -7.78 -20.94 14.92
C ALA A 375 -7.47 -20.59 13.45
N VAL A 376 -6.27 -20.07 13.14
CA VAL A 376 -5.84 -19.90 11.75
C VAL A 376 -5.66 -21.28 11.14
N GLY A 377 -6.62 -21.68 10.31
CA GLY A 377 -6.54 -22.89 9.50
C GLY A 377 -5.40 -22.83 8.46
N PRO A 378 -5.16 -23.94 7.74
CA PRO A 378 -4.15 -23.95 6.68
C PRO A 378 -4.46 -22.87 5.63
N GLU A 379 -3.42 -22.17 5.17
CA GLU A 379 -3.53 -21.27 4.02
C GLU A 379 -4.06 -22.07 2.82
N ALA A 380 -5.18 -21.62 2.25
CA ALA A 380 -5.77 -22.21 1.07
C ALA A 380 -5.48 -21.34 -0.15
N VAL A 381 -5.17 -21.99 -1.27
CA VAL A 381 -5.07 -21.32 -2.58
C VAL A 381 -6.39 -21.51 -3.32
N GLU A 382 -7.11 -20.41 -3.53
CA GLU A 382 -8.30 -20.42 -4.38
C GLU A 382 -7.89 -20.55 -5.85
N ILE A 383 -8.52 -21.48 -6.58
CA ILE A 383 -8.24 -21.76 -7.99
C ILE A 383 -9.44 -21.31 -8.82
N ASP A 384 -9.21 -20.42 -9.77
CA ASP A 384 -10.25 -19.91 -10.68
C ASP A 384 -10.49 -20.86 -11.85
N ALA A 385 -9.44 -21.46 -12.38
CA ALA A 385 -9.53 -22.31 -13.57
C ALA A 385 -8.49 -23.45 -13.59
N LEU A 386 -8.93 -24.61 -14.07
CA LEU A 386 -8.04 -25.71 -14.43
C LEU A 386 -7.62 -25.59 -15.89
N VAL A 387 -6.31 -25.70 -16.14
CA VAL A 387 -5.75 -25.66 -17.50
C VAL A 387 -4.80 -26.83 -17.74
N GLN A 388 -4.65 -27.20 -19.00
CA GLN A 388 -3.60 -28.11 -19.47
C GLN A 388 -2.52 -27.30 -20.17
N PRO A 389 -1.25 -27.75 -20.20
CA PRO A 389 -0.18 -27.01 -20.87
C PRO A 389 -0.51 -26.58 -22.31
N ARG A 390 -1.21 -27.44 -23.07
CA ARG A 390 -1.65 -27.15 -24.45
C ARG A 390 -2.66 -26.00 -24.58
N GLY A 391 -3.43 -25.72 -23.54
CA GLY A 391 -4.45 -24.67 -23.53
C GLY A 391 -3.92 -23.33 -23.03
N VAL A 392 -2.68 -23.28 -22.56
CA VAL A 392 -2.04 -22.04 -22.11
C VAL A 392 -1.35 -21.39 -23.31
N ASP A 393 -2.08 -20.50 -23.96
CA ASP A 393 -1.59 -19.69 -25.06
C ASP A 393 -1.78 -18.19 -24.82
N ARG A 394 -1.30 -17.38 -25.77
CA ARG A 394 -1.40 -15.92 -25.68
C ARG A 394 -2.84 -15.43 -25.69
N ALA A 395 -3.72 -16.07 -26.46
CA ALA A 395 -5.12 -15.66 -26.56
C ALA A 395 -5.82 -15.82 -25.22
N LEU A 396 -5.61 -16.96 -24.53
CA LEU A 396 -6.11 -17.18 -23.18
C LEU A 396 -5.62 -16.09 -22.22
N TYR A 397 -4.30 -15.83 -22.21
CA TYR A 397 -3.72 -14.78 -21.37
C TYR A 397 -4.36 -13.42 -21.64
N GLU A 398 -4.47 -13.00 -22.90
CA GLU A 398 -5.04 -11.71 -23.31
C GLU A 398 -6.53 -11.60 -22.96
N ASP A 399 -7.30 -12.67 -23.08
CA ASP A 399 -8.70 -12.68 -22.68
C ASP A 399 -8.86 -12.42 -21.19
N PHE A 400 -8.02 -13.03 -20.35
CA PHE A 400 -8.01 -12.74 -18.92
C PHE A 400 -7.48 -11.33 -18.61
N GLN A 401 -6.53 -10.79 -19.38
CA GLN A 401 -6.07 -9.40 -19.20
C GLN A 401 -7.18 -8.36 -19.41
N ARG A 402 -8.28 -8.69 -20.09
CA ARG A 402 -9.47 -7.81 -20.18
C ARG A 402 -10.14 -7.61 -18.82
N LEU A 403 -9.87 -8.48 -17.84
CA LEU A 403 -10.28 -8.34 -16.45
C LEU A 403 -9.32 -7.48 -15.62
N ALA A 404 -8.30 -6.86 -16.20
CA ALA A 404 -7.52 -5.84 -15.53
C ALA A 404 -8.36 -4.56 -15.27
N PRO A 405 -7.95 -3.66 -14.35
CA PRO A 405 -6.79 -3.78 -13.46
C PRO A 405 -7.02 -4.80 -12.34
N PHE A 406 -5.98 -5.58 -12.03
CA PHE A 406 -5.99 -6.54 -10.93
C PHE A 406 -5.51 -5.91 -9.62
N GLY A 407 -6.06 -6.36 -8.49
CA GLY A 407 -5.78 -5.85 -7.16
C GLY A 407 -6.76 -6.41 -6.13
N PRO A 408 -6.81 -5.88 -4.90
CA PRO A 408 -7.82 -6.26 -3.91
C PRO A 408 -9.23 -6.16 -4.50
N GLY A 409 -10.11 -7.13 -4.21
CA GLY A 409 -11.46 -7.20 -4.80
C GLY A 409 -11.53 -7.62 -6.28
N ASN A 410 -10.39 -7.72 -6.98
CA ASN A 410 -10.26 -8.29 -8.32
C ASN A 410 -8.85 -8.92 -8.49
N PRO A 411 -8.56 -10.04 -7.81
CA PRO A 411 -7.23 -10.64 -7.86
C PRO A 411 -6.85 -11.10 -9.27
N GLU A 412 -5.54 -11.26 -9.52
CA GLU A 412 -5.09 -11.93 -10.74
C GLU A 412 -5.59 -13.37 -10.76
N PRO A 413 -6.08 -13.88 -11.91
CA PRO A 413 -6.62 -15.24 -12.00
C PRO A 413 -5.57 -16.29 -11.63
N MET A 414 -5.94 -17.19 -10.74
CA MET A 414 -5.15 -18.33 -10.32
C MET A 414 -5.53 -19.57 -11.13
N PHE A 415 -4.54 -20.13 -11.84
CA PHE A 415 -4.71 -21.32 -12.64
C PHE A 415 -4.08 -22.52 -11.95
N ALA A 416 -4.70 -23.70 -12.07
CA ALA A 416 -4.06 -24.94 -11.68
C ALA A 416 -3.90 -25.91 -12.85
N LEU A 417 -2.76 -26.61 -12.85
CA LEU A 417 -2.46 -27.73 -13.73
C LEU A 417 -2.34 -29.00 -12.89
N THR A 418 -3.05 -30.04 -13.28
CA THR A 418 -3.07 -31.32 -12.57
C THR A 418 -2.28 -32.40 -13.31
N GLY A 419 -1.61 -33.28 -12.56
CA GLY A 419 -0.86 -34.42 -13.10
C GLY A 419 0.31 -34.04 -14.01
N VAL A 420 0.92 -32.86 -13.84
CA VAL A 420 2.07 -32.43 -14.65
C VAL A 420 3.38 -32.94 -14.06
N ARG A 421 4.40 -33.13 -14.89
CA ARG A 421 5.76 -33.47 -14.45
C ARG A 421 6.70 -32.29 -14.65
N ALA A 422 7.53 -32.01 -13.65
CA ALA A 422 8.64 -31.06 -13.79
C ALA A 422 9.76 -31.66 -14.67
N ASP A 423 10.19 -30.92 -15.68
CA ASP A 423 11.27 -31.26 -16.59
C ASP A 423 12.17 -30.04 -16.80
N ARG A 424 13.44 -30.26 -17.19
CA ARG A 424 14.44 -29.17 -17.36
C ARG A 424 14.49 -28.19 -16.17
N VAL A 425 14.45 -28.72 -14.96
CA VAL A 425 14.44 -27.91 -13.74
C VAL A 425 15.83 -27.32 -13.50
N MET A 426 15.88 -26.02 -13.23
CA MET A 426 17.10 -25.26 -13.01
C MET A 426 16.91 -24.25 -11.88
N ALA A 427 17.81 -24.29 -10.89
CA ALA A 427 17.96 -23.19 -9.95
C ALA A 427 18.68 -22.02 -10.63
N LEU A 428 18.15 -20.81 -10.49
CA LEU A 428 18.70 -19.57 -11.01
C LEU A 428 19.34 -18.74 -9.89
N LYS A 429 20.24 -17.83 -10.27
CA LYS A 429 20.77 -16.81 -9.36
C LYS A 429 19.61 -15.99 -8.78
N GLY A 430 19.65 -15.72 -7.47
CA GLY A 430 18.55 -15.06 -6.75
C GLY A 430 17.54 -16.01 -6.11
N GLY A 431 17.81 -17.32 -6.13
CA GLY A 431 16.99 -18.33 -5.46
C GLY A 431 15.71 -18.70 -6.21
N HIS A 432 15.62 -18.42 -7.51
CA HIS A 432 14.45 -18.76 -8.33
C HIS A 432 14.58 -20.18 -8.90
N VAL A 433 13.46 -20.85 -9.20
CA VAL A 433 13.43 -22.15 -9.86
C VAL A 433 12.71 -22.02 -11.20
N LYS A 434 13.38 -22.36 -12.29
CA LYS A 434 12.81 -22.38 -13.66
C LYS A 434 12.68 -23.81 -14.15
N LEU A 435 11.59 -24.12 -14.84
CA LEU A 435 11.28 -25.48 -15.30
C LEU A 435 10.30 -25.48 -16.50
N ASP A 436 10.20 -26.62 -17.17
CA ASP A 436 9.09 -26.94 -18.07
C ASP A 436 8.11 -27.86 -17.31
N LEU A 437 6.82 -27.51 -17.30
CA LEU A 437 5.73 -28.38 -16.87
C LEU A 437 5.27 -29.22 -18.07
N VAL A 438 5.38 -30.54 -17.94
CA VAL A 438 5.02 -31.49 -19.00
C VAL A 438 3.68 -32.13 -18.65
N GLY A 439 2.69 -31.96 -19.53
CA GLY A 439 1.36 -32.55 -19.38
C GLY A 439 1.35 -34.07 -19.66
N PRO A 440 0.27 -34.78 -19.32
CA PRO A 440 0.13 -36.22 -19.57
C PRO A 440 0.29 -36.62 -21.05
N THR A 441 -0.07 -35.71 -21.96
CA THR A 441 0.00 -35.86 -23.41
C THR A 441 1.31 -35.32 -24.02
N GLY A 442 2.26 -34.86 -23.20
CA GLY A 442 3.62 -34.48 -23.60
C GLY A 442 3.83 -33.00 -23.93
N GLU A 443 2.78 -32.17 -23.93
CA GLU A 443 2.88 -30.73 -24.16
C GLU A 443 3.59 -30.04 -22.99
N ARG A 444 4.26 -28.93 -23.31
CA ARG A 444 5.15 -28.24 -22.37
C ARG A 444 4.68 -26.81 -22.14
N LEU A 445 4.72 -26.40 -20.89
CA LEU A 445 4.52 -25.01 -20.47
C LEU A 445 5.75 -24.58 -19.69
N LYS A 446 6.37 -23.48 -20.08
CA LYS A 446 7.44 -22.88 -19.28
C LYS A 446 6.86 -22.37 -17.98
N ALA A 447 7.62 -22.53 -16.90
CA ALA A 447 7.24 -22.01 -15.61
C ALA A 447 8.44 -21.46 -14.83
N ILE A 448 8.16 -20.56 -13.90
CA ILE A 448 9.11 -20.01 -12.96
C ILE A 448 8.47 -19.89 -11.59
N SER A 449 9.23 -20.21 -10.55
CA SER A 449 8.87 -19.94 -9.16
C SER A 449 9.92 -19.01 -8.57
N TRP A 450 9.49 -17.82 -8.13
CA TRP A 450 10.40 -16.78 -7.68
C TRP A 450 10.84 -17.01 -6.22
N ARG A 451 12.15 -17.03 -5.98
CA ARG A 451 12.77 -17.04 -4.63
C ARG A 451 12.38 -18.28 -3.80
N SER A 452 12.04 -19.37 -4.46
CA SER A 452 11.57 -20.60 -3.82
C SER A 452 12.64 -21.68 -3.67
N ALA A 453 13.85 -21.53 -4.24
CA ALA A 453 14.83 -22.62 -4.32
C ALA A 453 15.17 -23.28 -2.97
N GLU A 454 15.14 -22.51 -1.87
CA GLU A 454 15.42 -22.98 -0.51
C GLU A 454 14.14 -23.29 0.30
N THR A 455 12.96 -23.07 -0.27
CA THR A 455 11.67 -23.36 0.36
C THR A 455 11.21 -24.79 0.07
N ASP A 456 10.20 -25.27 0.78
CA ASP A 456 9.59 -26.57 0.51
C ASP A 456 9.06 -26.69 -0.92
N LEU A 457 8.50 -25.60 -1.45
CA LEU A 457 8.09 -25.50 -2.85
C LEU A 457 9.26 -25.74 -3.79
N GLY A 458 10.37 -24.98 -3.66
CA GLY A 458 11.50 -25.16 -4.57
C GLY A 458 12.16 -26.52 -4.41
N ARG A 459 12.29 -27.04 -3.19
CA ARG A 459 12.78 -28.41 -2.96
C ARG A 459 11.94 -29.45 -3.69
N ARG A 460 10.61 -29.31 -3.67
CA ARG A 460 9.67 -30.18 -4.40
C ARG A 460 9.76 -30.02 -5.91
N LEU A 461 9.92 -28.81 -6.41
CA LEU A 461 10.12 -28.57 -7.84
C LEU A 461 11.47 -29.13 -8.32
N LEU A 462 12.52 -28.95 -7.53
CA LEU A 462 13.91 -29.35 -7.83
C LEU A 462 14.14 -30.85 -7.74
N SER A 463 13.44 -31.56 -6.84
CA SER A 463 13.59 -33.02 -6.72
C SER A 463 13.28 -33.75 -8.02
N GLY A 464 12.40 -33.18 -8.85
CA GLY A 464 11.96 -33.77 -10.11
C GLY A 464 11.27 -35.13 -9.91
N GLY A 465 10.83 -35.76 -11.00
CA GLY A 465 10.54 -37.21 -11.00
C GLY A 465 9.20 -37.68 -10.42
N GLY A 466 8.18 -36.82 -10.31
CA GLY A 466 6.82 -37.20 -9.90
C GLY A 466 5.74 -36.39 -10.63
N ALA A 467 4.48 -36.85 -10.55
CA ALA A 467 3.33 -36.04 -10.92
C ALA A 467 3.15 -34.94 -9.87
N LEU A 468 2.75 -33.75 -10.30
CA LEU A 468 2.53 -32.56 -9.49
C LEU A 468 1.16 -31.97 -9.82
N HIS A 469 0.53 -31.36 -8.81
CA HIS A 469 -0.46 -30.32 -9.00
C HIS A 469 0.22 -28.99 -8.79
N VAL A 470 0.09 -28.07 -9.73
CA VAL A 470 0.78 -26.78 -9.69
C VAL A 470 -0.26 -25.67 -9.82
N ALA A 471 -0.21 -24.68 -8.93
CA ALA A 471 -1.01 -23.48 -8.99
C ALA A 471 -0.14 -22.26 -9.32
N GLY A 472 -0.62 -21.37 -10.17
CA GLY A 472 0.13 -20.19 -10.55
C GLY A 472 -0.64 -19.21 -11.44
N LYS A 473 -0.01 -18.06 -11.69
CA LYS A 473 -0.54 -16.98 -12.53
C LYS A 473 0.09 -17.02 -13.91
N LEU A 474 -0.70 -16.78 -14.95
CA LEU A 474 -0.17 -16.67 -16.31
C LEU A 474 0.53 -15.32 -16.50
N LYS A 475 1.75 -15.35 -17.02
CA LYS A 475 2.56 -14.16 -17.32
C LYS A 475 3.03 -14.19 -18.77
N PRO A 476 3.18 -13.03 -19.43
CA PRO A 476 3.71 -12.98 -20.79
C PRO A 476 5.19 -13.40 -20.78
N ASP A 477 5.60 -14.20 -21.77
CA ASP A 477 7.00 -14.54 -22.04
C ASP A 477 7.42 -13.92 -23.37
N ASP A 478 7.64 -12.60 -23.33
CA ASP A 478 7.93 -11.79 -24.52
C ASP A 478 9.43 -11.76 -24.89
N TYR A 479 10.26 -12.58 -24.23
CA TYR A 479 11.71 -12.55 -24.37
C TYR A 479 12.15 -12.90 -25.81
N ASN A 480 13.06 -12.10 -26.37
CA ASN A 480 13.52 -12.16 -27.76
C ASN A 480 12.38 -12.06 -28.80
N GLY A 481 11.32 -11.29 -28.51
CA GLY A 481 10.21 -11.07 -29.45
C GLY A 481 9.32 -12.28 -29.67
N ARG A 482 9.42 -13.30 -28.79
CA ARG A 482 8.49 -14.42 -28.78
C ARG A 482 7.17 -13.93 -28.20
N ASN A 483 6.03 -14.40 -28.70
CA ASN A 483 4.72 -14.03 -28.16
C ASN A 483 4.21 -15.15 -27.23
N GLY A 484 5.02 -15.49 -26.23
CA GLY A 484 4.81 -16.65 -25.37
C GLY A 484 4.01 -16.36 -24.11
N VAL A 485 3.63 -17.42 -23.40
CA VAL A 485 3.07 -17.36 -22.05
C VAL A 485 3.82 -18.36 -21.18
N GLN A 486 4.05 -18.00 -19.93
CA GLN A 486 4.63 -18.86 -18.91
C GLN A 486 3.77 -18.83 -17.65
N LEU A 487 3.92 -19.86 -16.82
CA LEU A 487 3.29 -19.91 -15.50
C LEU A 487 4.26 -19.40 -14.42
N GLU A 488 3.83 -18.40 -13.66
CA GLU A 488 4.48 -18.03 -12.40
C GLU A 488 3.87 -18.88 -11.28
N ILE A 489 4.63 -19.84 -10.76
CA ILE A 489 4.19 -20.83 -9.78
C ILE A 489 4.14 -20.20 -8.39
N GLU A 490 2.98 -20.31 -7.77
CA GLU A 490 2.69 -19.88 -6.41
C GLU A 490 2.71 -21.06 -5.44
N ASP A 491 2.22 -22.24 -5.86
CA ASP A 491 2.22 -23.44 -5.02
C ASP A 491 2.29 -24.75 -5.83
N ALA A 492 2.71 -25.85 -5.18
CA ALA A 492 2.73 -27.19 -5.75
C ALA A 492 2.46 -28.31 -4.73
N ALA A 493 1.53 -29.20 -5.08
CA ALA A 493 1.15 -30.36 -4.28
C ALA A 493 1.56 -31.70 -4.93
N ASP A 494 1.88 -32.69 -4.09
CA ASP A 494 1.97 -34.10 -4.53
C ASP A 494 0.54 -34.65 -4.62
N PRO A 495 0.09 -35.14 -5.80
CA PRO A 495 -1.26 -35.69 -5.98
C PRO A 495 -1.60 -36.86 -5.05
N ARG A 496 -0.60 -37.49 -4.42
CA ARG A 496 -0.78 -38.62 -3.47
C ARG A 496 -0.92 -38.18 -2.01
N ALA A 497 -0.64 -36.92 -1.72
CA ALA A 497 -0.70 -36.35 -0.38
C ALA A 497 -2.00 -35.54 -0.14
N CYS A 498 -2.86 -35.43 -1.15
CA CYS A 498 -4.17 -34.79 -1.09
C CYS A 498 -5.28 -35.76 -0.70
#